data_AF-A0A954WT95-F1
#
_entry.id   AF-A0A954WT95-F1
#
_cell.length_a   1.000
_cell.length_b   1.000
_cell.length_c   1.000
_cell.angle_alpha   90.00
_cell.angle_beta   90.00
_cell.angle_gamma   90.00
#
_symmetry.space_group_name_H-M   'P 1'
#
loop_
_entity.id
_entity.type
_entity.pdbx_description
1 polymer ?
#
loop_
_entity_poly.entity_id
_entity_poly.type
_entity_poly.pdbx_seq_one_letter_code
_entity_poly.pdbx_strand_id
1 'polypeptide(L)'
;GSRVERTFALSEIPDAMPTSQRLAVTIGNDVGVNDAFIVRSRRTNEVAVHANVQTLDELPDSWLAYSGVDVLIIPARHAMWAEQGTAEKIRPIVEWVRLGGTAILSCGEHCETLLSGKDGLGGLAPGTFAGIGYERETSALEEFVGSELPVNVMEADGATQLPYAKLDPVDGTVVFSEGIGAGRHPAVVIGMIGLGKVIFTTFDLDSDSLAAWNPRTDFVRRLIDFALGATDGDERKQVGTSQYGYDDIIGQFRMALGTFPGVGVTSFLLVSLLIVGYVLLIGPVDYFFHRRISKRFELTWLTFPLLVAAACGLAYYLTTGQGGSQLQLNRVSVVDVDAETHRARGSGWWYLYSPKAERLNLWIESNSPDTLELRDSLTMWDGLPGGGFGGMNGGMTSQRSSAAYWIDAGATGGQTRTSLVGLPINVRSSRSFYTQWTGQFETEDNDSALRVSVEKELTGTVENSLPFQLDRCWLVYGRWVYKLGSLRPGQQKSLQGIRSLDLKRLLTKQEFDKGRYKMTPWDRDSTDINEIMKMMMFFSSVRGESYTGLMHRYQDHLDRSRMLQDGRAMLVGESSAAATKLVHSHDELPRGGELTATDATTYFRLSIPVDLKR
;
A
#
# COMPACT_ATOMS: atom_id res chain seq x y z
N GLY A 1 -23.07 30.02 4.56
CA GLY A 1 -22.53 30.02 3.19
C GLY A 1 -23.41 29.14 2.34
N SER A 2 -23.74 29.56 1.12
CA SER A 2 -24.47 28.72 0.16
C SER A 2 -23.66 27.45 -0.10
N ARG A 3 -24.20 26.29 0.28
CA ARG A 3 -23.62 24.99 -0.06
C ARG A 3 -23.70 24.85 -1.57
N VAL A 4 -22.55 24.85 -2.25
CA VAL A 4 -22.50 24.53 -3.68
C VAL A 4 -22.73 23.03 -3.78
N GLU A 5 -23.93 22.65 -4.16
CA GLU A 5 -24.29 21.25 -4.40
C GLU A 5 -24.08 20.97 -5.89
N ARG A 6 -23.13 20.10 -6.21
CA ARG A 6 -22.95 19.55 -7.55
C ARG A 6 -23.40 18.10 -7.53
N THR A 7 -24.45 17.81 -8.27
CA THR A 7 -24.90 16.44 -8.53
C THR A 7 -24.27 15.99 -9.83
N PHE A 8 -23.57 14.87 -9.80
CA PHE A 8 -23.05 14.23 -11.00
C PHE A 8 -24.09 13.27 -11.55
N ALA A 9 -24.34 13.30 -12.86
CA ALA A 9 -25.05 12.21 -13.51
C ALA A 9 -24.17 10.95 -13.44
N LEU A 10 -24.76 9.76 -13.35
CA LEU A 10 -23.99 8.51 -13.31
C LEU A 10 -23.07 8.38 -14.54
N SER A 11 -23.48 8.92 -15.69
CA SER A 11 -22.69 8.98 -16.92
C SER A 11 -21.47 9.91 -16.86
N GLU A 12 -21.41 10.82 -15.89
CA GLU A 12 -20.25 11.69 -15.65
C GLU A 12 -19.22 11.03 -14.72
N ILE A 13 -19.60 9.94 -14.04
CA ILE A 13 -18.70 9.18 -13.18
C ILE A 13 -18.08 8.07 -14.04
N PRO A 14 -16.74 8.05 -14.21
CA PRO A 14 -16.10 6.99 -14.97
C PRO A 14 -16.35 5.63 -14.32
N ASP A 15 -16.37 4.57 -15.13
CA ASP A 15 -16.52 3.22 -14.63
C ASP A 15 -15.43 2.91 -13.59
N ALA A 16 -15.83 2.26 -12.50
CA ALA A 16 -14.89 1.89 -11.45
C ALA A 16 -13.86 0.90 -12.00
N MET A 17 -12.57 1.17 -11.75
CA MET A 17 -11.49 0.26 -12.12
C MET A 17 -11.51 -0.97 -11.20
N PRO A 18 -11.37 -2.20 -11.74
CA PRO A 18 -11.15 -3.39 -10.94
C PRO A 18 -9.92 -3.25 -10.04
N THR A 19 -9.95 -3.83 -8.84
CA THR A 19 -8.85 -3.74 -7.86
C THR A 19 -7.53 -4.32 -8.35
N SER A 20 -7.53 -5.12 -9.41
CA SER A 20 -6.32 -5.70 -10.03
C SER A 20 -5.73 -4.84 -11.15
N GLN A 21 -6.43 -3.82 -11.64
CA GLN A 21 -5.93 -2.96 -12.70
C GLN A 21 -4.95 -1.91 -12.16
N ARG A 22 -4.01 -1.52 -13.01
CA ARG A 22 -3.06 -0.44 -12.72
C ARG A 22 -3.48 0.87 -13.37
N LEU A 23 -3.16 1.99 -12.75
CA LEU A 23 -3.33 3.33 -13.30
C LEU A 23 -1.95 3.93 -13.55
N ALA A 24 -1.63 4.16 -14.81
CA ALA A 24 -0.48 4.95 -15.21
C ALA A 24 -0.95 6.30 -15.74
N VAL A 25 -0.26 7.35 -15.33
CA VAL A 25 -0.58 8.71 -15.77
C VAL A 25 0.63 9.30 -16.48
N THR A 26 0.43 9.87 -17.66
CA THR A 26 1.44 10.69 -18.33
C THR A 26 1.05 12.15 -18.24
N ILE A 27 1.99 13.02 -17.83
CA ILE A 27 1.80 14.47 -17.85
C ILE A 27 2.61 15.04 -19.00
N GLY A 28 1.92 15.53 -20.03
CA GLY A 28 2.49 15.98 -21.29
C GLY A 28 2.32 14.96 -22.41
N ASN A 29 3.23 14.98 -23.39
CA ASN A 29 3.10 14.17 -24.60
C ASN A 29 3.13 12.66 -24.31
N ASP A 30 2.34 11.89 -25.06
CA ASP A 30 2.34 10.43 -24.92
C ASP A 30 3.63 9.82 -25.47
N VAL A 31 4.32 9.07 -24.61
CA VAL A 31 5.57 8.37 -24.92
C VAL A 31 5.37 6.89 -25.27
N GLY A 32 4.13 6.46 -25.54
CA GLY A 32 3.81 5.07 -25.87
C GLY A 32 3.58 4.20 -24.64
N VAL A 33 3.04 4.79 -23.56
CA VAL A 33 2.82 4.09 -22.28
C VAL A 33 1.79 2.97 -22.43
N ASN A 34 0.70 3.20 -23.16
CA ASN A 34 -0.33 2.19 -23.41
C ASN A 34 0.25 0.96 -24.13
N ASP A 35 1.05 1.16 -25.18
CA ASP A 35 1.71 0.08 -25.91
C ASP A 35 2.69 -0.69 -25.03
N ALA A 36 3.44 0.01 -24.17
CA ALA A 36 4.35 -0.61 -23.21
C ALA A 36 3.59 -1.52 -22.22
N PHE A 37 2.41 -1.10 -21.75
CA PHE A 37 1.54 -1.95 -20.93
C PHE A 37 0.95 -3.12 -21.70
N ILE A 38 0.58 -2.96 -22.98
CA ILE A 38 0.14 -4.08 -23.81
C ILE A 38 1.25 -5.14 -23.92
N VAL A 39 2.50 -4.73 -24.18
CA VAL A 39 3.64 -5.66 -24.23
C VAL A 39 3.89 -6.30 -22.86
N ARG A 40 3.86 -5.52 -21.78
CA ARG A 40 4.01 -6.00 -20.39
C ARG A 40 2.94 -7.02 -20.01
N SER A 41 1.68 -6.74 -20.35
CA SER A 41 0.52 -7.58 -20.02
C SER A 41 0.62 -8.99 -20.60
N ARG A 42 1.31 -9.18 -21.74
CA ARG A 42 1.56 -10.51 -22.32
C ARG A 42 2.44 -11.39 -21.41
N ARG A 43 3.27 -10.78 -20.56
CA ARG A 43 4.16 -11.46 -19.62
C ARG A 43 3.52 -11.59 -18.24
N THR A 44 2.94 -10.50 -17.76
CA THR A 44 2.45 -10.40 -16.38
C THR A 44 0.96 -10.68 -16.26
N ASN A 45 0.16 -10.69 -17.32
CA ASN A 45 -1.31 -10.71 -17.24
C ASN A 45 -1.89 -9.54 -16.40
N GLU A 46 -1.15 -8.44 -16.27
CA GLU A 46 -1.66 -7.19 -15.67
C GLU A 46 -2.30 -6.33 -16.74
N VAL A 47 -3.47 -5.80 -16.42
CA VAL A 47 -4.13 -4.78 -17.23
C VAL A 47 -3.86 -3.43 -16.58
N ALA A 48 -3.55 -2.42 -17.40
CA ALA A 48 -3.42 -1.05 -16.96
C ALA A 48 -4.38 -0.15 -17.74
N VAL A 49 -4.85 0.90 -17.07
CA VAL A 49 -5.49 2.06 -17.65
C VAL A 49 -4.44 3.14 -17.73
N HIS A 50 -4.31 3.76 -18.90
CA HIS A 50 -3.44 4.89 -19.13
C HIS A 50 -4.28 6.15 -19.24
N ALA A 51 -3.98 7.14 -18.40
CA ALA A 51 -4.52 8.48 -18.48
C ALA A 51 -3.42 9.43 -18.95
N ASN A 52 -3.79 10.39 -19.79
CA ASN A 52 -2.88 11.43 -20.27
C ASN A 52 -3.43 12.80 -19.87
N VAL A 53 -2.61 13.60 -19.20
CA VAL A 53 -2.88 14.97 -18.77
C VAL A 53 -2.11 15.93 -19.66
N GLN A 54 -2.83 16.82 -20.35
CA GLN A 54 -2.25 17.71 -21.36
C GLN A 54 -2.12 19.17 -20.89
N THR A 55 -2.84 19.57 -19.83
CA THR A 55 -2.88 20.96 -19.38
C THR A 55 -2.66 21.08 -17.88
N LEU A 56 -2.22 22.25 -17.40
CA LEU A 56 -2.04 22.51 -15.96
C LEU A 56 -3.36 22.47 -15.18
N ASP A 57 -4.48 22.85 -15.82
CA ASP A 57 -5.80 22.90 -15.17
C ASP A 57 -6.38 21.52 -14.88
N GLU A 58 -5.94 20.50 -15.61
CA GLU A 58 -6.30 19.10 -15.38
C GLU A 58 -5.55 18.49 -14.17
N LEU A 59 -4.44 19.10 -13.73
CA LEU A 59 -3.67 18.58 -12.60
C LEU A 59 -4.43 18.77 -11.29
N PRO A 60 -4.62 17.70 -10.51
CA PRO A 60 -5.20 17.82 -9.19
C PRO A 60 -4.38 18.70 -8.24
N ASP A 61 -5.10 19.52 -7.46
CA ASP A 61 -4.51 20.44 -6.48
C ASP A 61 -4.06 19.76 -5.16
N SER A 62 -4.30 18.45 -5.02
CA SER A 62 -3.97 17.69 -3.81
C SER A 62 -3.26 16.39 -4.14
N TRP A 63 -2.24 16.05 -3.34
CA TRP A 63 -1.49 14.80 -3.47
C TRP A 63 -2.40 13.56 -3.37
N LEU A 64 -3.54 13.70 -2.69
CA LEU A 64 -4.53 12.66 -2.49
C LEU A 64 -5.10 12.09 -3.79
N ALA A 65 -5.29 12.95 -4.80
CA ALA A 65 -5.81 12.51 -6.09
C ALA A 65 -4.83 11.58 -6.83
N TYR A 66 -3.54 11.65 -6.50
CA TYR A 66 -2.52 10.76 -7.04
C TYR A 66 -2.37 9.46 -6.26
N SER A 67 -3.06 9.27 -5.12
CA SER A 67 -2.91 8.08 -4.28
C SER A 67 -3.30 6.76 -4.97
N GLY A 68 -4.15 6.82 -5.99
CA GLY A 68 -4.52 5.67 -6.83
C GLY A 68 -3.62 5.47 -8.07
N VAL A 69 -2.67 6.36 -8.32
CA VAL A 69 -1.73 6.27 -9.45
C VAL A 69 -0.58 5.33 -9.06
N ASP A 70 -0.25 4.37 -9.91
CA ASP A 70 0.85 3.43 -9.68
C ASP A 70 2.19 3.95 -10.19
N VAL A 71 2.15 4.63 -11.33
CA VAL A 71 3.32 5.27 -11.92
C VAL A 71 2.91 6.53 -12.65
N LEU A 72 3.66 7.60 -12.38
CA LEU A 72 3.55 8.87 -13.10
C LEU A 72 4.72 9.00 -14.08
N ILE A 73 4.46 9.33 -15.32
CA ILE A 73 5.46 9.51 -16.37
C ILE A 73 5.48 10.98 -16.78
N ILE A 74 6.64 11.60 -16.71
CA ILE A 74 6.82 13.04 -16.96
C ILE A 74 7.96 13.24 -17.98
N PRO A 75 7.64 13.30 -19.28
CA PRO A 75 8.57 13.77 -20.30
C PRO A 75 8.78 15.29 -20.21
N ALA A 76 9.99 15.75 -20.50
CA ALA A 76 10.36 17.16 -20.38
C ALA A 76 9.91 18.03 -21.55
N ARG A 77 9.69 17.47 -22.75
CA ARG A 77 9.28 18.24 -23.92
C ARG A 77 7.77 18.52 -23.89
N HIS A 78 7.34 19.42 -23.03
CA HIS A 78 5.95 19.91 -23.01
C HIS A 78 5.87 21.39 -22.67
N ALA A 79 4.99 22.14 -23.36
CA ALA A 79 4.87 23.59 -23.20
C ALA A 79 4.49 24.00 -21.76
N MET A 80 3.74 23.13 -21.07
CA MET A 80 3.27 23.38 -19.71
C MET A 80 4.39 23.63 -18.70
N TRP A 81 5.58 23.08 -18.90
CA TRP A 81 6.69 23.28 -17.95
C TRP A 81 7.21 24.71 -17.92
N ALA A 82 6.96 25.49 -18.98
CA ALA A 82 7.31 26.90 -19.07
C ALA A 82 6.18 27.83 -18.61
N GLU A 83 4.98 27.30 -18.31
CA GLU A 83 3.83 28.12 -17.93
C GLU A 83 3.99 28.72 -16.52
N GLN A 84 3.45 29.94 -16.33
CA GLN A 84 3.44 30.58 -15.02
C GLN A 84 2.48 29.84 -14.07
N GLY A 85 2.91 29.63 -12.82
CA GLY A 85 2.11 28.90 -11.82
C GLY A 85 2.33 27.39 -11.81
N THR A 86 3.13 26.85 -12.73
CA THR A 86 3.51 25.43 -12.77
C THR A 86 4.01 24.91 -11.42
N ALA A 87 4.87 25.67 -10.74
CA ALA A 87 5.43 25.29 -9.44
C ALA A 87 4.38 25.00 -8.37
N GLU A 88 3.26 25.75 -8.35
CA GLU A 88 2.18 25.53 -7.40
C GLU A 88 1.37 24.26 -7.75
N LYS A 89 1.09 24.06 -9.04
CA LYS A 89 0.34 22.90 -9.56
C LYS A 89 1.09 21.58 -9.46
N ILE A 90 2.42 21.59 -9.52
CA ILE A 90 3.24 20.37 -9.41
C ILE A 90 3.59 19.99 -7.96
N ARG A 91 3.43 20.91 -7.00
CA ARG A 91 3.74 20.63 -5.58
C ARG A 91 3.02 19.38 -5.04
N PRO A 92 1.72 19.13 -5.34
CA PRO A 92 1.04 17.88 -5.02
C PRO A 92 1.75 16.60 -5.53
N ILE A 93 2.35 16.65 -6.72
CA ILE A 93 3.09 15.54 -7.31
C ILE A 93 4.37 15.29 -6.52
N VAL A 94 5.14 16.34 -6.25
CA VAL A 94 6.38 16.25 -5.46
C VAL A 94 6.10 15.68 -4.07
N GLU A 95 5.01 16.14 -3.44
CA GLU A 95 4.56 15.61 -2.16
C GLU A 95 4.14 14.14 -2.25
N TRP A 96 3.35 13.76 -3.25
CA TRP A 96 2.97 12.36 -3.47
C TRP A 96 4.19 11.45 -3.65
N VAL A 97 5.20 11.85 -4.44
CA VAL A 97 6.45 11.09 -4.59
C VAL A 97 7.17 10.99 -3.25
N ARG A 98 7.37 12.09 -2.51
CA ARG A 98 8.00 12.05 -1.17
C ARG A 98 7.26 11.14 -0.18
N LEU A 99 5.96 10.94 -0.35
CA LEU A 99 5.11 10.07 0.49
C LEU A 99 5.05 8.60 0.02
N GLY A 100 5.77 8.23 -1.03
CA GLY A 100 5.82 6.85 -1.52
C GLY A 100 5.42 6.65 -2.98
N GLY A 101 5.04 7.71 -3.69
CA GLY A 101 4.74 7.65 -5.11
C GLY A 101 5.94 7.23 -5.96
N THR A 102 5.66 6.71 -7.15
CA THR A 102 6.69 6.32 -8.13
C THR A 102 6.56 7.18 -9.38
N ALA A 103 7.63 7.88 -9.74
CA ALA A 103 7.68 8.71 -10.95
C ALA A 103 8.79 8.27 -11.91
N ILE A 104 8.54 8.41 -13.20
CA ILE A 104 9.52 8.30 -14.27
C ILE A 104 9.72 9.70 -14.85
N LEU A 105 10.92 10.24 -14.72
CA LEU A 105 11.30 11.54 -15.29
C LEU A 105 12.21 11.32 -16.49
N SER A 106 11.93 12.02 -17.57
CA SER A 106 12.65 11.90 -18.83
C SER A 106 12.95 13.27 -19.37
N CYS A 107 14.23 13.66 -19.46
CA CYS A 107 14.53 15.09 -19.60
C CYS A 107 15.44 15.55 -20.75
N GLY A 108 16.34 14.72 -21.28
CA GLY A 108 17.19 15.04 -22.45
C GLY A 108 17.65 16.50 -22.50
N GLU A 109 17.41 17.18 -23.63
CA GLU A 109 17.78 18.59 -23.85
C GLU A 109 16.92 19.60 -23.06
N HIS A 110 15.71 19.24 -22.64
CA HIS A 110 14.76 20.10 -21.94
C HIS A 110 14.91 20.04 -20.40
N CYS A 111 15.98 19.42 -19.92
CA CYS A 111 16.16 19.11 -18.50
C CYS A 111 16.28 20.35 -17.61
N GLU A 112 16.90 21.43 -18.11
CA GLU A 112 17.04 22.67 -17.35
C GLU A 112 15.68 23.28 -17.00
N THR A 113 14.73 23.28 -17.94
CA THR A 113 13.38 23.79 -17.73
C THR A 113 12.59 22.87 -16.79
N LEU A 114 12.60 21.56 -17.03
CA LEU A 114 11.85 20.60 -16.22
C LEU A 114 12.31 20.59 -14.76
N LEU A 115 13.62 20.65 -14.52
CA LEU A 115 14.22 20.60 -13.19
C LEU A 115 14.42 21.99 -12.57
N SER A 116 13.79 23.02 -13.12
CA SER A 116 13.88 24.37 -12.56
C SER A 116 13.19 24.41 -11.18
N GLY A 117 13.94 24.84 -10.16
CA GLY A 117 13.45 25.01 -8.79
C GLY A 117 13.47 23.73 -7.93
N LYS A 118 14.08 23.85 -6.74
CA LYS A 118 14.19 22.74 -5.76
C LYS A 118 12.85 22.31 -5.16
N ASP A 119 11.87 23.21 -5.14
CA ASP A 119 10.53 22.93 -4.62
C ASP A 119 9.59 22.29 -5.67
N GLY A 120 10.04 22.21 -6.93
CA GLY A 120 9.36 21.55 -8.04
C GLY A 120 9.93 20.17 -8.37
N LEU A 121 9.83 19.77 -9.63
CA LEU A 121 10.38 18.49 -10.12
C LEU A 121 11.91 18.42 -10.02
N GLY A 122 12.61 19.56 -9.93
CA GLY A 122 14.05 19.60 -9.63
C GLY A 122 14.40 18.93 -8.30
N GLY A 123 13.52 18.99 -7.30
CA GLY A 123 13.67 18.29 -6.02
C GLY A 123 13.45 16.77 -6.09
N LEU A 124 13.08 16.23 -7.25
CA LEU A 124 12.91 14.80 -7.51
C LEU A 124 14.07 14.20 -8.32
N ALA A 125 14.99 15.02 -8.83
CA ALA A 125 16.10 14.55 -9.65
C ALA A 125 17.14 13.78 -8.80
N PRO A 126 17.63 12.61 -9.26
CA PRO A 126 18.64 11.81 -8.57
C PRO A 126 20.07 12.34 -8.82
N GLY A 127 20.28 13.62 -8.56
CA GLY A 127 21.55 14.30 -8.79
C GLY A 127 21.38 15.76 -9.21
N THR A 128 22.50 16.44 -9.45
CA THR A 128 22.50 17.84 -9.90
C THR A 128 22.68 17.91 -11.41
N PHE A 129 21.81 18.64 -12.10
CA PHE A 129 21.95 18.88 -13.53
C PHE A 129 23.22 19.69 -13.85
N ALA A 130 24.08 19.13 -14.68
CA ALA A 130 25.40 19.67 -15.01
C ALA A 130 25.55 20.11 -16.48
N GLY A 131 24.44 20.16 -17.23
CA GLY A 131 24.38 20.56 -18.63
C GLY A 131 24.03 19.43 -19.59
N ILE A 132 24.09 19.71 -20.89
CA ILE A 132 23.74 18.76 -21.94
C ILE A 132 25.00 18.09 -22.52
N GLY A 133 24.87 16.80 -22.79
CA GLY A 133 25.81 16.02 -23.57
C GLY A 133 25.14 15.47 -24.81
N TYR A 134 25.96 14.88 -25.67
CA TYR A 134 25.54 14.36 -26.95
C TYR A 134 26.20 13.00 -27.18
N GLU A 135 25.38 11.98 -27.36
CA GLU A 135 25.83 10.61 -27.55
C GLU A 135 25.77 10.23 -29.02
N ARG A 136 26.83 9.59 -29.52
CA ARG A 136 26.94 9.16 -30.93
C ARG A 136 26.62 7.68 -31.11
N GLU A 137 26.90 6.88 -30.09
CA GLU A 137 26.72 5.44 -30.11
C GLU A 137 25.84 5.04 -28.91
N THR A 138 24.72 4.39 -29.20
CA THR A 138 23.69 4.03 -28.20
C THR A 138 23.71 2.54 -27.86
N SER A 139 24.88 1.90 -27.97
CA SER A 139 25.02 0.44 -27.85
C SER A 139 24.56 -0.11 -26.51
N ALA A 140 24.80 0.60 -25.40
CA ALA A 140 24.31 0.14 -24.10
C ALA A 140 22.79 0.28 -23.98
N LEU A 141 22.18 1.30 -24.60
CA LEU A 141 20.73 1.46 -24.69
C LEU A 141 20.09 0.34 -25.53
N GLU A 142 20.68 -0.02 -26.67
CA GLU A 142 20.27 -1.16 -27.51
C GLU A 142 20.33 -2.49 -26.74
N GLU A 143 21.46 -2.77 -26.08
CA GLU A 143 21.63 -3.94 -25.22
C GLU A 143 20.61 -3.94 -24.08
N PHE A 144 20.39 -2.77 -23.47
CA PHE A 144 19.45 -2.61 -22.37
C PHE A 144 18.03 -2.96 -22.82
N VAL A 145 17.58 -2.56 -24.01
CA VAL A 145 16.25 -2.96 -24.51
C VAL A 145 16.22 -4.40 -25.03
N GLY A 146 17.35 -4.94 -25.46
CA GLY A 146 17.48 -6.26 -26.10
C GLY A 146 17.19 -6.21 -27.61
N SER A 147 17.60 -5.12 -28.27
CA SER A 147 17.41 -4.88 -29.70
C SER A 147 18.75 -4.57 -30.36
N GLU A 148 18.94 -5.01 -31.60
CA GLU A 148 20.11 -4.63 -32.42
C GLU A 148 19.85 -3.40 -33.31
N LEU A 149 18.61 -2.86 -33.27
CA LEU A 149 18.24 -1.68 -34.05
C LEU A 149 18.75 -0.41 -33.36
N PRO A 150 19.67 0.35 -33.98
CA PRO A 150 20.17 1.59 -33.40
C PRO A 150 19.10 2.68 -33.38
N VAL A 151 19.27 3.66 -32.49
CA VAL A 151 18.46 4.88 -32.52
C VAL A 151 18.72 5.62 -33.83
N ASN A 152 17.68 5.73 -34.67
CA ASN A 152 17.77 6.47 -35.93
C ASN A 152 17.74 7.97 -35.64
N VAL A 153 18.91 8.59 -35.55
CA VAL A 153 19.04 10.05 -35.40
C VAL A 153 19.16 10.68 -36.81
N MET A 154 18.10 11.33 -37.29
CA MET A 154 18.11 12.22 -38.47
C MET A 154 17.96 13.67 -37.94
N GLU A 155 18.70 14.72 -38.35
CA GLU A 155 18.78 15.34 -39.70
C GLU A 155 19.93 16.39 -39.91
N ALA A 156 20.00 16.90 -41.16
CA ALA A 156 20.64 18.12 -41.71
C ALA A 156 22.17 18.19 -41.89
N ASP A 157 22.99 18.12 -40.84
CA ASP A 157 24.40 18.56 -40.90
C ASP A 157 25.47 17.45 -40.75
N GLY A 158 25.07 16.18 -40.90
CA GLY A 158 26.01 15.06 -41.06
C GLY A 158 26.73 14.59 -39.80
N ALA A 159 26.37 15.07 -38.60
CA ALA A 159 26.86 14.55 -37.32
C ALA A 159 25.71 14.09 -36.40
N THR A 160 25.52 12.77 -36.33
CA THR A 160 24.49 12.02 -35.57
C THR A 160 24.72 12.10 -34.06
N GLN A 161 23.85 12.76 -33.28
CA GLN A 161 24.00 12.86 -31.82
C GLN A 161 22.65 12.87 -31.06
N LEU A 162 22.44 11.89 -30.17
CA LEU A 162 21.31 11.84 -29.24
C LEU A 162 21.60 12.72 -28.01
N PRO A 163 20.81 13.78 -27.72
CA PRO A 163 21.05 14.61 -26.55
C PRO A 163 20.73 13.87 -25.25
N TYR A 164 21.53 14.10 -24.22
CA TYR A 164 21.32 13.58 -22.88
C TYR A 164 21.65 14.62 -21.80
N ALA A 165 20.96 14.53 -20.66
CA ALA A 165 21.24 15.34 -19.49
C ALA A 165 22.44 14.78 -18.68
N LYS A 166 23.44 15.62 -18.40
CA LYS A 166 24.53 15.28 -17.48
C LYS A 166 24.09 15.50 -16.05
N LEU A 167 24.38 14.51 -15.19
CA LEU A 167 24.19 14.60 -13.75
C LEU A 167 25.54 14.55 -13.04
N ASP A 168 25.85 15.54 -12.22
CA ASP A 168 27.06 15.56 -11.38
C ASP A 168 26.87 16.44 -10.11
N PRO A 169 26.94 15.87 -8.90
CA PRO A 169 27.05 14.43 -8.60
C PRO A 169 25.75 13.69 -8.91
N VAL A 170 25.86 12.38 -9.14
CA VAL A 170 24.73 11.45 -9.22
C VAL A 170 24.38 10.96 -7.82
N ASP A 171 23.10 11.00 -7.47
CA ASP A 171 22.57 10.52 -6.20
C ASP A 171 21.50 9.46 -6.44
N GLY A 172 21.94 8.20 -6.47
CA GLY A 172 21.06 7.06 -6.73
C GLY A 172 21.79 5.84 -7.30
N THR A 173 21.03 4.81 -7.59
CA THR A 173 21.54 3.58 -8.21
C THR A 173 21.51 3.72 -9.72
N VAL A 174 22.69 3.67 -10.35
CA VAL A 174 22.81 3.68 -11.82
C VAL A 174 22.43 2.30 -12.36
N VAL A 175 21.33 2.21 -13.10
CA VAL A 175 20.83 0.96 -13.71
C VAL A 175 21.74 0.55 -14.85
N PHE A 176 22.02 1.51 -15.74
CA PHE A 176 23.05 1.36 -16.76
C PHE A 176 23.63 2.72 -17.14
N SER A 177 24.78 2.66 -17.80
CA SER A 177 25.52 3.82 -18.28
C SER A 177 25.75 3.66 -19.78
N GLU A 178 25.75 4.77 -20.49
CA GLU A 178 26.09 4.84 -21.92
C GLU A 178 27.50 5.44 -22.10
N GLY A 179 28.08 5.23 -23.27
CA GLY A 179 29.40 5.77 -23.62
C GLY A 179 30.58 4.92 -23.14
N ILE A 180 31.77 5.22 -23.65
CA ILE A 180 32.98 4.42 -23.47
C ILE A 180 34.06 5.20 -22.71
N GLY A 181 34.78 4.51 -21.81
CA GLY A 181 35.94 5.06 -21.12
C GLY A 181 35.61 6.31 -20.29
N ALA A 182 36.34 7.40 -20.53
CA ALA A 182 36.15 8.68 -19.84
C ALA A 182 34.86 9.42 -20.25
N GLY A 183 34.22 9.01 -21.35
CA GLY A 183 32.93 9.56 -21.80
C GLY A 183 31.72 8.85 -21.18
N ARG A 184 31.94 7.80 -20.38
CA ARG A 184 30.86 7.00 -19.80
C ARG A 184 30.01 7.84 -18.84
N HIS A 185 28.70 7.84 -19.02
CA HIS A 185 27.76 8.63 -18.22
C HIS A 185 26.55 7.80 -17.81
N PRO A 186 25.89 8.12 -16.68
CA PRO A 186 24.63 7.47 -16.32
C PRO A 186 23.59 7.70 -17.43
N ALA A 187 22.82 6.65 -17.75
CA ALA A 187 21.71 6.74 -18.71
C ALA A 187 20.36 6.61 -18.01
N VAL A 188 20.24 5.64 -17.09
CA VAL A 188 19.08 5.48 -16.21
C VAL A 188 19.53 5.38 -14.77
N VAL A 189 18.95 6.20 -13.91
CA VAL A 189 19.26 6.28 -12.47
C VAL A 189 17.98 6.09 -11.67
N ILE A 190 18.01 5.25 -10.65
CA ILE A 190 16.94 5.11 -9.66
C ILE A 190 17.33 5.92 -8.42
N GLY A 191 16.56 6.98 -8.14
CA GLY A 191 16.69 7.81 -6.96
C GLY A 191 15.60 7.53 -5.93
N MET A 192 15.98 7.57 -4.65
CA MET A 192 15.07 7.39 -3.53
C MET A 192 14.81 8.73 -2.85
N ILE A 193 13.61 9.28 -3.08
CA ILE A 193 13.22 10.63 -2.64
C ILE A 193 12.14 10.51 -1.56
N GLY A 194 12.50 10.81 -0.31
CA GLY A 194 11.67 10.52 0.85
C GLY A 194 11.33 9.03 0.93
N LEU A 195 10.03 8.71 0.92
CA LEU A 195 9.54 7.34 0.93
C LEU A 195 9.25 6.77 -0.47
N GLY A 196 9.40 7.57 -1.52
CA GLY A 196 9.10 7.17 -2.90
C GLY A 196 10.32 6.97 -3.75
N LYS A 197 10.07 6.78 -5.05
CA LYS A 197 11.07 6.38 -6.03
C LYS A 197 10.94 7.18 -7.31
N VAL A 198 12.08 7.59 -7.86
CA VAL A 198 12.17 8.26 -9.14
C VAL A 198 13.08 7.46 -10.06
N ILE A 199 12.56 7.07 -11.22
CA ILE A 199 13.35 6.49 -12.30
C ILE A 199 13.63 7.63 -13.27
N PHE A 200 14.88 8.03 -13.35
CA PHE A 200 15.31 9.14 -14.18
C PHE A 200 16.06 8.60 -15.40
N THR A 201 15.59 8.93 -16.60
CA THR A 201 16.34 8.72 -17.84
C THR A 201 16.96 10.04 -18.29
N THR A 202 18.27 10.01 -18.58
CA THR A 202 18.98 11.19 -19.09
C THR A 202 18.57 11.54 -20.51
N PHE A 203 17.98 10.60 -21.25
CA PHE A 203 17.40 10.83 -22.58
C PHE A 203 15.97 11.35 -22.48
N ASP A 204 15.49 12.02 -23.53
CA ASP A 204 14.10 12.45 -23.64
C ASP A 204 13.27 11.46 -24.48
N LEU A 205 12.39 10.71 -23.83
CA LEU A 205 11.43 9.76 -24.43
C LEU A 205 10.50 10.40 -25.48
N ASP A 206 10.36 11.72 -25.47
CA ASP A 206 9.58 12.50 -26.43
C ASP A 206 10.44 13.28 -27.44
N SER A 207 11.75 13.02 -27.48
CA SER A 207 12.62 13.53 -28.54
C SER A 207 12.27 12.89 -29.89
N ASP A 208 12.44 13.63 -30.99
CA ASP A 208 12.15 13.14 -32.34
C ASP A 208 12.97 11.88 -32.68
N SER A 209 14.21 11.80 -32.17
CA SER A 209 15.10 10.65 -32.35
C SER A 209 14.59 9.38 -31.66
N LEU A 210 14.12 9.48 -30.42
CA LEU A 210 13.56 8.32 -29.71
C LEU A 210 12.14 8.00 -30.18
N ALA A 211 11.32 9.00 -30.52
CA ALA A 211 9.98 8.79 -31.06
C ALA A 211 10.00 7.98 -32.37
N ALA A 212 11.02 8.20 -33.22
CA ALA A 212 11.22 7.44 -34.46
C ALA A 212 11.92 6.07 -34.26
N TRP A 213 12.41 5.78 -33.05
CA TRP A 213 13.11 4.53 -32.74
C TRP A 213 12.11 3.41 -32.42
N ASN A 214 11.99 2.42 -33.31
CA ASN A 214 11.03 1.31 -33.17
C ASN A 214 11.05 0.61 -31.80
N PRO A 215 12.22 0.32 -31.18
CA PRO A 215 12.30 -0.27 -29.83
C PRO A 215 11.95 0.68 -28.67
N ARG A 216 11.52 1.93 -28.89
CA ARG A 216 11.13 2.86 -27.81
C ARG A 216 10.10 2.25 -26.86
N THR A 217 9.12 1.51 -27.37
CA THR A 217 8.11 0.84 -26.55
C THR A 217 8.73 -0.13 -25.55
N ASP A 218 9.79 -0.86 -25.93
CA ASP A 218 10.52 -1.75 -25.02
C ASP A 218 11.37 -0.99 -24.00
N PHE A 219 11.89 0.18 -24.36
CA PHE A 219 12.56 1.07 -23.42
C PHE A 219 11.60 1.55 -22.34
N VAL A 220 10.46 2.11 -22.74
CA VAL A 220 9.40 2.57 -21.82
C VAL A 220 8.88 1.42 -20.96
N ARG A 221 8.67 0.23 -21.55
CA ARG A 221 8.30 -0.98 -20.80
C ARG A 221 9.32 -1.30 -19.71
N ARG A 222 10.62 -1.29 -20.01
CA ARG A 222 11.66 -1.57 -19.00
C ARG A 222 11.64 -0.55 -17.87
N LEU A 223 11.48 0.74 -18.17
CA LEU A 223 11.33 1.77 -17.13
C LEU A 223 10.11 1.50 -16.24
N ILE A 224 8.97 1.13 -16.83
CA ILE A 224 7.76 0.72 -16.10
C ILE A 224 8.00 -0.56 -15.29
N ASP A 225 8.78 -1.52 -15.80
CA ASP A 225 9.15 -2.74 -15.08
C ASP A 225 10.01 -2.41 -13.83
N PHE A 226 10.92 -1.44 -13.92
CA PHE A 226 11.65 -0.92 -12.75
C PHE A 226 10.74 -0.16 -11.78
N ALA A 227 9.77 0.62 -12.29
CA ALA A 227 8.79 1.33 -11.47
C ALA A 227 7.92 0.35 -10.67
N LEU A 228 7.26 -0.55 -11.38
CA LEU A 228 6.16 -1.36 -10.88
C LEU A 228 6.51 -2.81 -10.58
N GLY A 229 7.75 -3.22 -10.85
CA GLY A 229 8.27 -4.56 -10.63
C GLY A 229 7.71 -5.59 -11.61
N ALA A 230 8.54 -6.04 -12.53
CA ALA A 230 8.51 -7.40 -13.04
C ALA A 230 9.95 -7.84 -13.31
N THR A 231 10.26 -9.10 -13.02
CA THR A 231 11.50 -9.72 -13.44
C THR A 231 11.26 -10.64 -14.62
N ASP A 232 12.24 -10.75 -15.53
CA ASP A 232 12.22 -11.76 -16.57
C ASP A 232 12.07 -13.15 -15.91
N GLY A 233 10.97 -13.84 -16.20
CA GLY A 233 10.60 -15.14 -15.60
C GLY A 233 9.40 -15.12 -14.63
N ASP A 234 8.74 -13.99 -14.41
CA ASP A 234 7.45 -13.91 -13.70
C ASP A 234 6.28 -14.37 -14.58
N GLU A 235 6.35 -15.58 -15.14
CA GLU A 235 5.17 -16.19 -15.79
C GLU A 235 4.10 -16.43 -14.73
N ARG A 236 3.02 -15.63 -14.78
CA ARG A 236 1.88 -15.83 -13.89
C ARG A 236 1.20 -17.15 -14.22
N LYS A 237 1.29 -18.11 -13.30
CA LYS A 237 0.35 -19.23 -13.30
C LYS A 237 -1.01 -18.71 -12.87
N GLN A 238 -2.02 -18.93 -13.71
CA GLN A 238 -3.41 -18.63 -13.38
C GLN A 238 -3.79 -19.41 -12.11
N VAL A 239 -3.76 -18.74 -10.96
CA VAL A 239 -4.20 -19.32 -9.69
C VAL A 239 -5.72 -19.43 -9.79
N GLY A 240 -6.22 -20.66 -9.69
CA GLY A 240 -7.66 -20.93 -9.76
C GLY A 240 -8.45 -20.11 -8.76
N THR A 241 -9.72 -19.89 -9.09
CA THR A 241 -10.74 -19.19 -8.29
C THR A 241 -10.58 -19.50 -6.80
N SER A 242 -10.27 -18.50 -5.99
CA SER A 242 -9.96 -18.74 -4.58
C SER A 242 -11.20 -19.28 -3.86
N GLN A 243 -11.03 -20.42 -3.17
CA GLN A 243 -12.07 -21.01 -2.31
C GLN A 243 -12.47 -20.06 -1.16
N TYR A 244 -11.66 -19.04 -0.89
CA TYR A 244 -11.72 -18.16 0.27
C TYR A 244 -12.39 -16.81 0.01
N GLY A 245 -12.79 -16.53 -1.24
CA GLY A 245 -13.52 -15.30 -1.59
C GLY A 245 -12.67 -14.02 -1.65
N TYR A 246 -11.35 -14.13 -1.51
CA TYR A 246 -10.39 -13.04 -1.73
C TYR A 246 -9.19 -13.52 -2.54
N ASP A 247 -8.61 -12.63 -3.33
CA ASP A 247 -7.47 -12.88 -4.23
C ASP A 247 -6.23 -12.05 -3.86
N ASP A 248 -6.36 -11.12 -2.90
CA ASP A 248 -5.28 -10.28 -2.37
C ASP A 248 -5.00 -10.61 -0.89
N ILE A 249 -3.74 -10.50 -0.46
CA ILE A 249 -3.29 -10.73 0.91
C ILE A 249 -3.96 -9.81 1.93
N ILE A 250 -4.38 -8.61 1.52
CA ILE A 250 -5.20 -7.75 2.41
C ILE A 250 -6.51 -8.44 2.78
N GLY A 251 -7.07 -9.31 1.92
CA GLY A 251 -8.24 -10.13 2.25
C GLY A 251 -7.97 -11.09 3.42
N GLN A 252 -6.81 -11.77 3.40
CA GLN A 252 -6.37 -12.62 4.52
C GLN A 252 -6.16 -11.79 5.79
N PHE A 253 -5.50 -10.63 5.66
CA PHE A 253 -5.26 -9.72 6.78
C PHE A 253 -6.57 -9.22 7.42
N ARG A 254 -7.55 -8.87 6.59
CA ARG A 254 -8.89 -8.46 6.98
C ARG A 254 -9.64 -9.57 7.73
N MET A 255 -9.48 -10.82 7.30
CA MET A 255 -10.02 -11.98 8.03
C MET A 255 -9.37 -12.15 9.41
N ALA A 256 -8.05 -11.98 9.51
CA ALA A 256 -7.34 -12.05 10.78
C ALA A 256 -7.81 -10.95 11.77
N LEU A 257 -7.92 -9.70 11.31
CA LEU A 257 -8.41 -8.58 12.12
C LEU A 257 -9.90 -8.68 12.48
N GLY A 258 -10.70 -9.39 11.68
CA GLY A 258 -12.12 -9.63 11.94
C GLY A 258 -12.41 -10.60 13.07
N THR A 259 -11.39 -11.19 13.70
CA THR A 259 -11.54 -12.13 14.81
C THR A 259 -11.42 -11.39 16.15
N PHE A 260 -12.50 -11.34 16.92
CA PHE A 260 -12.54 -10.61 18.20
C PHE A 260 -12.50 -11.57 19.40
N PRO A 261 -11.69 -11.29 20.43
CA PRO A 261 -11.67 -12.09 21.65
C PRO A 261 -13.06 -12.20 22.30
N GLY A 262 -13.52 -13.43 22.53
CA GLY A 262 -14.82 -13.69 23.17
C GLY A 262 -16.05 -13.48 22.26
N VAL A 263 -15.87 -13.14 20.98
CA VAL A 263 -16.93 -13.12 19.97
C VAL A 263 -16.80 -14.37 19.11
N GLY A 264 -17.37 -15.47 19.57
CA GLY A 264 -17.42 -16.72 18.80
C GLY A 264 -18.65 -16.78 17.91
N VAL A 265 -18.50 -17.34 16.71
CA VAL A 265 -19.66 -17.81 15.94
C VAL A 265 -20.22 -19.06 16.59
N THR A 266 -21.54 -19.12 16.75
CA THR A 266 -22.20 -20.34 17.23
C THR A 266 -21.92 -21.46 16.24
N SER A 267 -21.32 -22.57 16.71
CA SER A 267 -21.00 -23.71 15.84
C SER A 267 -22.23 -24.16 15.05
N PHE A 268 -22.07 -24.28 13.74
CA PHE A 268 -23.13 -24.78 12.85
C PHE A 268 -23.67 -26.14 13.31
N LEU A 269 -22.80 -27.00 13.85
CA LEU A 269 -23.19 -28.29 14.39
C LEU A 269 -24.12 -28.15 15.60
N LEU A 270 -23.81 -27.22 16.52
CA LEU A 270 -24.64 -26.97 17.69
C LEU A 270 -26.02 -26.45 17.27
N VAL A 271 -26.07 -25.49 16.35
CA VAL A 271 -27.34 -24.97 15.81
C VAL A 271 -28.14 -26.08 15.14
N SER A 272 -27.50 -26.89 14.31
CA SER A 272 -28.14 -28.03 13.63
C SER A 272 -28.67 -29.06 14.61
N LEU A 273 -27.90 -29.41 15.65
CA LEU A 273 -28.32 -30.33 16.71
C LEU A 273 -29.51 -29.77 17.50
N LEU A 274 -29.52 -28.47 17.80
CA LEU A 274 -30.63 -27.82 18.48
C LEU A 274 -31.90 -27.81 17.62
N ILE A 275 -31.78 -27.55 16.31
CA ILE A 275 -32.92 -27.60 15.36
C ILE A 275 -33.46 -29.02 15.26
N VAL A 276 -32.60 -30.02 15.06
CA VAL A 276 -33.00 -31.43 15.01
C VAL A 276 -33.64 -31.85 16.32
N GLY A 277 -33.03 -31.50 17.45
CA GLY A 277 -33.57 -31.74 18.78
C GLY A 277 -34.95 -31.12 18.96
N TYR A 278 -35.14 -29.87 18.54
CA TYR A 278 -36.41 -29.16 18.59
C TYR A 278 -37.50 -29.83 17.73
N VAL A 279 -37.19 -30.23 16.49
CA VAL A 279 -38.12 -30.94 15.60
C VAL A 279 -38.51 -32.29 16.19
N LEU A 280 -37.55 -33.03 16.77
CA LEU A 280 -37.83 -34.28 17.47
C LEU A 280 -38.72 -34.06 18.69
N LEU A 281 -38.55 -32.94 19.40
CA LEU A 281 -39.29 -32.62 20.61
C LEU A 281 -40.76 -32.32 20.31
N ILE A 282 -41.02 -31.53 19.27
CA ILE A 282 -42.38 -31.12 18.87
C ILE A 282 -43.14 -32.22 18.12
N GLY A 283 -42.47 -33.06 17.34
CA GLY A 283 -43.14 -34.10 16.56
C GLY A 283 -43.20 -35.44 17.32
N PRO A 284 -42.16 -36.28 17.19
CA PRO A 284 -42.14 -37.60 17.81
C PRO A 284 -42.34 -37.59 19.33
N VAL A 285 -41.59 -36.77 20.06
CA VAL A 285 -41.58 -36.83 21.54
C VAL A 285 -42.91 -36.36 22.11
N ASP A 286 -43.43 -35.22 21.65
CA ASP A 286 -44.75 -34.73 22.08
C ASP A 286 -45.87 -35.74 21.74
N TYR A 287 -45.84 -36.31 20.52
CA TYR A 287 -46.81 -37.35 20.11
C TYR A 287 -46.76 -38.58 21.02
N PHE A 288 -45.57 -39.14 21.28
CA PHE A 288 -45.42 -40.32 22.13
C PHE A 288 -45.75 -40.02 23.60
N PHE A 289 -45.44 -38.81 24.08
CA PHE A 289 -45.80 -38.37 25.44
C PHE A 289 -47.32 -38.35 25.63
N HIS A 290 -48.06 -37.70 24.72
CA HIS A 290 -49.52 -37.67 24.82
C HIS A 290 -50.16 -39.03 24.53
N ARG A 291 -49.62 -39.80 23.58
CA ARG A 291 -50.12 -41.15 23.28
C ARG A 291 -49.95 -42.12 24.45
N ARG A 292 -48.82 -42.07 25.16
CA ARG A 292 -48.46 -43.09 26.16
C ARG A 292 -48.81 -42.69 27.59
N ILE A 293 -48.76 -41.40 27.91
CA ILE A 293 -48.91 -40.90 29.29
C ILE A 293 -50.25 -40.21 29.46
N SER A 294 -50.54 -39.18 28.66
CA SER A 294 -51.69 -38.30 28.92
C SER A 294 -53.03 -38.78 28.33
N LYS A 295 -52.99 -39.58 27.24
CA LYS A 295 -54.13 -40.11 26.47
C LYS A 295 -55.12 -39.05 25.93
N ARG A 296 -54.86 -37.75 26.15
CA ARG A 296 -55.66 -36.62 25.68
C ARG A 296 -54.82 -35.76 24.73
N PHE A 297 -55.08 -35.91 23.43
CA PHE A 297 -54.37 -35.17 22.38
C PHE A 297 -54.63 -33.65 22.39
N GLU A 298 -55.67 -33.21 23.10
CA GLU A 298 -55.99 -31.77 23.28
C GLU A 298 -54.91 -31.02 24.07
N LEU A 299 -54.09 -31.71 24.88
CA LEU A 299 -52.99 -31.08 25.62
C LEU A 299 -51.86 -30.57 24.72
N THR A 300 -51.78 -31.03 23.47
CA THR A 300 -50.82 -30.51 22.49
C THR A 300 -51.03 -29.02 22.23
N TRP A 301 -52.26 -28.51 22.38
CA TRP A 301 -52.56 -27.08 22.28
C TRP A 301 -51.85 -26.24 23.34
N LEU A 302 -51.45 -26.85 24.47
CA LEU A 302 -50.69 -26.19 25.53
C LEU A 302 -49.20 -26.55 25.48
N THR A 303 -48.84 -27.81 25.23
CA THR A 303 -47.43 -28.22 25.19
C THR A 303 -46.70 -27.60 24.02
N PHE A 304 -47.33 -27.48 22.85
CA PHE A 304 -46.70 -26.87 21.68
C PHE A 304 -46.28 -25.41 21.91
N PRO A 305 -47.16 -24.48 22.33
CA PRO A 305 -46.74 -23.12 22.65
C PRO A 305 -45.69 -23.04 23.77
N LEU A 306 -45.77 -23.92 24.77
CA LEU A 306 -44.81 -23.93 25.88
C LEU A 306 -43.42 -24.38 25.42
N LEU A 307 -43.34 -25.39 24.56
CA LEU A 307 -42.09 -25.84 23.95
C LEU A 307 -41.49 -24.78 23.02
N VAL A 308 -42.33 -24.10 22.24
CA VAL A 308 -41.90 -22.95 21.42
C VAL A 308 -41.34 -21.84 22.32
N ALA A 309 -42.06 -21.47 23.38
CA ALA A 309 -41.60 -20.45 24.33
C ALA A 309 -40.30 -20.85 25.03
N ALA A 310 -40.16 -22.11 25.42
CA ALA A 310 -38.93 -22.64 26.04
C ALA A 310 -37.75 -22.63 25.05
N ALA A 311 -37.97 -23.01 23.79
CA ALA A 311 -36.95 -22.97 22.74
C ALA A 311 -36.52 -21.52 22.44
N CYS A 312 -37.47 -20.60 22.32
CA CYS A 312 -37.19 -19.17 22.17
C CYS A 312 -36.42 -18.61 23.38
N GLY A 313 -36.81 -18.98 24.60
CA GLY A 313 -36.13 -18.57 25.83
C GLY A 313 -34.70 -19.10 25.92
N LEU A 314 -34.49 -20.37 25.57
CA LEU A 314 -33.16 -20.98 25.49
C LEU A 314 -32.29 -20.30 24.44
N ALA A 315 -32.83 -20.06 23.24
CA ALA A 315 -32.11 -19.35 22.18
C ALA A 315 -31.74 -17.91 22.62
N TYR A 316 -32.66 -17.20 23.26
CA TYR A 316 -32.40 -15.86 23.81
C TYR A 316 -31.32 -15.88 24.90
N TYR A 317 -31.34 -16.86 25.80
CA TYR A 317 -30.33 -17.00 26.84
C TYR A 317 -28.94 -17.33 26.28
N LEU A 318 -28.86 -18.31 25.37
CA LEU A 318 -27.60 -18.70 24.72
C LEU A 318 -27.00 -17.56 23.90
N THR A 319 -27.85 -16.76 23.25
CA THR A 319 -27.39 -15.62 22.46
C THR A 319 -26.97 -14.45 23.33
N THR A 320 -27.76 -14.05 24.34
CA THR A 320 -27.42 -12.89 25.19
C THR A 320 -26.18 -13.08 26.05
N GLY A 321 -25.80 -14.33 26.37
CA GLY A 321 -24.53 -14.65 27.04
C GLY A 321 -23.28 -14.54 26.17
N GLN A 322 -23.40 -14.44 24.84
CA GLN A 322 -22.28 -14.41 23.89
C GLN A 322 -22.10 -13.02 23.26
N GLY A 323 -20.86 -12.51 23.20
CA GLY A 323 -20.50 -11.33 22.39
C GLY A 323 -20.19 -10.02 23.14
N GLY A 324 -20.11 -10.03 24.48
CA GLY A 324 -19.78 -8.83 25.28
C GLY A 324 -20.84 -7.72 25.24
N SER A 325 -20.68 -6.68 26.06
CA SER A 325 -21.60 -5.53 26.13
C SER A 325 -20.98 -4.21 25.66
N GLN A 326 -19.69 -4.21 25.33
CA GLN A 326 -18.92 -3.04 24.93
C GLN A 326 -18.42 -3.17 23.49
N LEU A 327 -18.14 -2.02 22.87
CA LEU A 327 -17.42 -1.95 21.59
C LEU A 327 -16.06 -2.63 21.73
N GLN A 328 -15.66 -3.40 20.72
CA GLN A 328 -14.32 -3.99 20.63
C GLN A 328 -13.62 -3.48 19.38
N LEU A 329 -12.35 -3.14 19.51
CA LEU A 329 -11.56 -2.57 18.43
C LEU A 329 -10.27 -3.36 18.25
N ASN A 330 -10.10 -3.98 17.09
CA ASN A 330 -8.82 -4.52 16.67
C ASN A 330 -8.14 -3.48 15.76
N ARG A 331 -6.84 -3.26 15.96
CA ARG A 331 -6.08 -2.28 15.19
C ARG A 331 -4.69 -2.79 14.85
N VAL A 332 -4.29 -2.56 13.61
CA VAL A 332 -2.88 -2.58 13.23
C VAL A 332 -2.53 -1.30 12.50
N SER A 333 -1.37 -0.74 12.79
CA SER A 333 -0.85 0.42 12.10
C SER A 333 0.61 0.24 11.69
N VAL A 334 0.96 0.84 10.57
CA VAL A 334 2.32 0.93 10.04
C VAL A 334 2.62 2.40 9.81
N VAL A 335 3.74 2.87 10.37
CA VAL A 335 4.20 4.24 10.26
C VAL A 335 5.56 4.22 9.56
N ASP A 336 5.57 4.72 8.32
CA ASP A 336 6.78 4.97 7.55
C ASP A 336 7.33 6.34 7.90
N VAL A 337 8.62 6.40 8.23
CA VAL A 337 9.32 7.64 8.58
C VAL A 337 10.56 7.74 7.70
N ASP A 338 10.71 8.85 7.02
CA ASP A 338 11.96 9.20 6.35
C ASP A 338 12.95 9.73 7.40
N ALA A 339 14.09 9.08 7.55
CA ALA A 339 15.06 9.42 8.60
C ALA A 339 15.75 10.77 8.36
N GLU A 340 15.80 11.26 7.11
CA GLU A 340 16.46 12.53 6.78
C GLU A 340 15.56 13.74 6.98
N THR A 341 14.26 13.61 6.65
CA THR A 341 13.31 14.73 6.72
C THR A 341 12.34 14.67 7.89
N HIS A 342 12.34 13.54 8.62
CA HIS A 342 11.38 13.21 9.68
C HIS A 342 9.90 13.26 9.26
N ARG A 343 9.64 13.33 7.96
CA ARG A 343 8.29 13.22 7.40
C ARG A 343 7.81 11.80 7.59
N ALA A 344 6.56 11.67 7.98
CA ALA A 344 5.92 10.41 8.25
C ALA A 344 4.65 10.21 7.42
N ARG A 345 4.41 8.96 7.04
CA ARG A 345 3.15 8.48 6.50
C ARG A 345 2.68 7.30 7.35
N GLY A 346 1.48 7.41 7.90
CA GLY A 346 0.86 6.30 8.63
C GLY A 346 -0.28 5.67 7.84
N SER A 347 -0.36 4.35 7.93
CA SER A 347 -1.48 3.51 7.47
C SER A 347 -2.04 2.76 8.66
N GLY A 348 -3.36 2.74 8.81
CA GLY A 348 -4.04 2.07 9.93
C GLY A 348 -5.25 1.29 9.45
N TRP A 349 -5.37 0.04 9.89
CA TRP A 349 -6.55 -0.80 9.67
C TRP A 349 -7.26 -0.99 11.00
N TRP A 350 -8.55 -0.70 10.99
CA TRP A 350 -9.36 -0.64 12.18
C TRP A 350 -10.60 -1.49 11.98
N TYR A 351 -10.83 -2.37 12.95
CA TYR A 351 -11.91 -3.33 12.95
C TYR A 351 -12.75 -3.10 14.19
N LEU A 352 -13.89 -2.46 14.01
CA LEU A 352 -14.79 -2.09 15.11
C LEU A 352 -15.97 -3.04 15.13
N TYR A 353 -16.09 -3.82 16.21
CA TYR A 353 -17.25 -4.66 16.49
C TYR A 353 -18.19 -3.94 17.47
N SER A 354 -19.49 -3.92 17.13
CA SER A 354 -20.53 -3.49 18.07
C SER A 354 -21.48 -4.63 18.46
N PRO A 355 -21.72 -4.84 19.78
CA PRO A 355 -22.73 -5.77 20.25
C PRO A 355 -24.16 -5.25 20.06
N LYS A 356 -24.36 -3.97 19.73
CA LYS A 356 -25.67 -3.32 19.55
C LYS A 356 -25.75 -2.65 18.18
N ALA A 357 -26.96 -2.34 17.73
CA ALA A 357 -27.12 -1.52 16.53
C ALA A 357 -26.94 -0.05 16.91
N GLU A 358 -26.00 0.64 16.27
CA GLU A 358 -25.70 2.05 16.54
C GLU A 358 -25.17 2.78 15.31
N ARG A 359 -25.16 4.11 15.38
CA ARG A 359 -24.52 4.98 14.39
C ARG A 359 -23.40 5.74 15.08
N LEU A 360 -22.23 5.74 14.46
CA LEU A 360 -21.04 6.37 15.02
C LEU A 360 -20.46 7.39 14.06
N ASN A 361 -19.99 8.49 14.63
CA ASN A 361 -19.07 9.41 14.00
C ASN A 361 -17.65 8.97 14.35
N LEU A 362 -16.76 8.80 13.36
CA LEU A 362 -15.40 8.28 13.55
C LEU A 362 -14.37 9.18 12.87
N TRP A 363 -13.29 9.50 13.59
CA TRP A 363 -12.12 10.21 13.06
C TRP A 363 -10.86 9.81 13.82
N ILE A 364 -9.70 10.15 13.26
CA ILE A 364 -8.42 9.92 13.92
C ILE A 364 -7.78 11.21 14.44
N GLU A 365 -7.04 11.06 15.53
CA GLU A 365 -6.23 12.12 16.13
C GLU A 365 -4.82 11.59 16.44
N SER A 366 -3.87 12.52 16.59
CA SER A 366 -2.53 12.19 17.08
C SER A 366 -2.65 11.71 18.51
N ASN A 367 -2.00 10.59 18.82
CA ASN A 367 -1.92 10.10 20.19
C ASN A 367 -0.85 10.84 20.99
N SER A 368 0.10 11.51 20.31
CA SER A 368 1.15 12.31 20.92
C SER A 368 1.32 13.61 20.12
N PRO A 369 0.39 14.58 20.28
CA PRO A 369 0.43 15.83 19.51
C PRO A 369 1.71 16.64 19.68
N ASP A 370 2.36 16.52 20.84
CA ASP A 370 3.62 17.21 21.16
C ASP A 370 4.83 16.64 20.40
N THR A 371 4.72 15.44 19.83
CA THR A 371 5.83 14.79 19.11
C THR A 371 5.49 14.39 17.68
N LEU A 372 4.20 14.38 17.33
CA LEU A 372 3.71 14.06 16.00
C LEU A 372 2.66 15.09 15.57
N GLU A 373 3.07 15.98 14.67
CA GLU A 373 2.17 16.89 13.97
C GLU A 373 1.48 16.14 12.82
N LEU A 374 0.17 15.95 12.92
CA LEU A 374 -0.64 15.44 11.81
C LEU A 374 -1.01 16.57 10.86
N ARG A 375 -0.66 16.41 9.58
CA ARG A 375 -0.98 17.35 8.51
C ARG A 375 -2.29 16.93 7.85
N ASP A 376 -2.28 15.85 7.07
CA ASP A 376 -3.49 15.28 6.46
C ASP A 376 -3.93 14.01 7.19
N SER A 377 -5.25 13.79 7.26
CA SER A 377 -5.81 12.54 7.77
C SER A 377 -7.04 12.08 6.98
N LEU A 378 -6.92 10.89 6.41
CA LEU A 378 -7.97 10.20 5.71
C LEU A 378 -8.53 9.07 6.58
N THR A 379 -9.85 9.03 6.72
CA THR A 379 -10.63 7.96 7.34
C THR A 379 -11.67 7.52 6.33
N MET A 380 -11.51 6.32 5.80
CA MET A 380 -12.33 5.79 4.71
C MET A 380 -12.77 4.36 5.01
N TRP A 381 -13.78 3.89 4.28
CA TRP A 381 -14.15 2.48 4.34
C TRP A 381 -12.98 1.59 3.87
N ASP A 382 -12.87 0.40 4.45
CA ASP A 382 -11.88 -0.60 4.01
C ASP A 382 -12.61 -1.72 3.28
N GLY A 383 -12.67 -1.63 1.95
CA GLY A 383 -13.36 -2.59 1.08
C GLY A 383 -12.55 -3.88 0.87
N LEU A 384 -13.24 -5.01 0.68
CA LEU A 384 -12.59 -6.28 0.33
C LEU A 384 -12.25 -6.28 -1.17
N PRO A 385 -10.97 -6.38 -1.59
CA PRO A 385 -10.66 -6.56 -3.00
C PRO A 385 -11.08 -7.95 -3.50
N GLY A 386 -11.29 -8.05 -4.82
CA GLY A 386 -11.67 -9.29 -5.47
C GLY A 386 -13.19 -9.45 -5.68
N GLY A 387 -13.55 -10.55 -6.32
CA GLY A 387 -14.93 -10.84 -6.76
C GLY A 387 -15.75 -11.73 -5.82
N GLY A 388 -15.24 -12.06 -4.62
CA GLY A 388 -15.97 -12.87 -3.65
C GLY A 388 -17.16 -12.14 -3.03
N PHE A 389 -17.87 -12.82 -2.13
CA PHE A 389 -19.03 -12.23 -1.45
C PHE A 389 -18.62 -11.00 -0.64
N GLY A 390 -19.24 -9.85 -0.91
CA GLY A 390 -18.87 -8.57 -0.31
C GLY A 390 -17.59 -7.93 -0.87
N GLY A 391 -17.01 -8.51 -1.92
CA GLY A 391 -15.87 -7.98 -2.65
C GLY A 391 -16.24 -6.79 -3.55
N MET A 392 -15.30 -5.86 -3.72
CA MET A 392 -15.49 -4.64 -4.52
C MET A 392 -15.65 -4.92 -6.02
N ASN A 393 -15.13 -6.06 -6.52
CA ASN A 393 -15.34 -6.49 -7.91
C ASN A 393 -16.55 -7.43 -8.05
N GLY A 394 -17.30 -7.66 -6.97
CA GLY A 394 -18.47 -8.53 -6.99
C GLY A 394 -19.64 -7.88 -7.75
N GLY A 395 -20.17 -8.58 -8.76
CA GLY A 395 -21.33 -8.08 -9.54
C GLY A 395 -22.65 -8.06 -8.77
N MET A 396 -22.67 -8.55 -7.53
CA MET A 396 -23.86 -8.61 -6.70
C MET A 396 -23.90 -7.37 -5.81
N THR A 397 -24.48 -6.28 -6.31
CA THR A 397 -24.83 -5.12 -5.47
C THR A 397 -25.72 -5.60 -4.34
N SER A 398 -25.19 -5.64 -3.12
CA SER A 398 -26.02 -5.87 -1.93
C SER A 398 -26.92 -4.65 -1.76
N GLN A 399 -28.10 -4.68 -2.37
CA GLN A 399 -29.17 -3.68 -2.28
C GLN A 399 -29.78 -3.59 -0.85
N ARG A 400 -29.04 -3.88 0.21
CA ARG A 400 -29.56 -3.99 1.59
C ARG A 400 -28.66 -3.32 2.64
N SER A 401 -28.34 -2.04 2.45
CA SER A 401 -28.03 -1.15 3.57
C SER A 401 -28.95 0.07 3.49
N SER A 402 -29.92 0.15 4.40
CA SER A 402 -30.98 1.16 4.45
C SER A 402 -30.58 2.47 5.13
N ALA A 403 -29.28 2.69 5.39
CA ALA A 403 -28.78 3.88 6.05
C ALA A 403 -27.55 4.42 5.33
N ALA A 404 -27.69 5.61 4.75
CA ALA A 404 -26.56 6.39 4.25
C ALA A 404 -25.69 6.86 5.43
N TYR A 405 -24.40 6.94 5.18
CA TYR A 405 -23.43 7.65 6.00
C TYR A 405 -22.68 8.62 5.10
N TRP A 406 -21.97 9.57 5.68
CA TRP A 406 -21.23 10.58 4.94
C TRP A 406 -19.74 10.49 5.25
N ILE A 407 -18.92 10.80 4.26
CA ILE A 407 -17.52 11.14 4.48
C ILE A 407 -17.47 12.66 4.47
N ASP A 408 -17.29 13.27 5.64
CA ASP A 408 -17.10 14.71 5.73
C ASP A 408 -15.62 15.01 5.51
N ALA A 409 -15.32 15.86 4.52
CA ALA A 409 -13.97 16.22 4.14
C ALA A 409 -13.77 17.73 4.37
N GLY A 410 -13.09 18.07 5.46
CA GLY A 410 -12.70 19.43 5.78
C GLY A 410 -11.33 19.74 5.20
N ALA A 411 -11.26 20.79 4.37
CA ALA A 411 -9.99 21.38 3.94
C ALA A 411 -9.80 22.72 4.67
N THR A 412 -8.91 22.75 5.65
CA THR A 412 -8.60 23.98 6.41
C THR A 412 -7.10 24.25 6.31
N GLY A 413 -6.72 25.43 5.81
CA GLY A 413 -5.31 25.82 5.72
C GLY A 413 -4.46 24.91 4.81
N GLY A 414 -5.06 24.28 3.81
CA GLY A 414 -4.38 23.34 2.90
C GLY A 414 -4.20 21.92 3.44
N GLN A 415 -4.65 21.64 4.66
CA GLN A 415 -4.71 20.30 5.23
C GLN A 415 -6.06 19.66 4.95
N THR A 416 -6.07 18.39 4.55
CA THR A 416 -7.28 17.61 4.32
C THR A 416 -7.51 16.63 5.47
N ARG A 417 -8.64 16.77 6.14
CA ARG A 417 -9.07 15.84 7.19
C ARG A 417 -10.43 15.28 6.85
N THR A 418 -10.59 13.98 7.01
CA THR A 418 -11.87 13.32 6.77
C THR A 418 -12.36 12.55 7.99
N SER A 419 -13.68 12.56 8.15
CA SER A 419 -14.39 11.81 9.18
C SER A 419 -15.56 11.05 8.59
N LEU A 420 -15.87 9.90 9.18
CA LEU A 420 -17.08 9.14 8.86
C LEU A 420 -18.21 9.64 9.76
N VAL A 421 -19.28 10.14 9.18
CA VAL A 421 -20.43 10.72 9.91
C VAL A 421 -21.66 9.82 9.75
N GLY A 422 -22.17 9.36 10.88
CA GLY A 422 -23.37 8.53 10.97
C GLY A 422 -23.21 7.10 10.46
N LEU A 423 -22.00 6.52 10.55
CA LEU A 423 -21.69 5.18 10.06
C LEU A 423 -22.56 4.12 10.77
N PRO A 424 -23.43 3.38 10.06
CA PRO A 424 -24.27 2.37 10.68
C PRO A 424 -23.52 1.06 10.93
N ILE A 425 -23.50 0.63 12.19
CA ILE A 425 -23.02 -0.67 12.64
C ILE A 425 -24.22 -1.48 13.13
N ASN A 426 -24.44 -2.64 12.52
CA ASN A 426 -25.54 -3.54 12.89
C ASN A 426 -25.24 -4.28 14.20
N VAL A 427 -26.30 -4.79 14.83
CA VAL A 427 -26.18 -5.62 16.03
C VAL A 427 -25.23 -6.80 15.80
N ARG A 428 -24.26 -6.98 16.70
CA ARG A 428 -23.27 -8.07 16.66
C ARG A 428 -22.55 -8.17 15.33
N SER A 429 -22.21 -7.02 14.77
CA SER A 429 -21.53 -6.90 13.48
C SER A 429 -20.26 -6.07 13.64
N SER A 430 -19.32 -6.30 12.72
CA SER A 430 -18.11 -5.52 12.61
C SER A 430 -18.12 -4.64 11.37
N ARG A 431 -17.42 -3.51 11.45
CA ARG A 431 -17.09 -2.65 10.31
C ARG A 431 -15.58 -2.44 10.26
N SER A 432 -15.04 -2.48 9.06
CA SER A 432 -13.64 -2.17 8.77
C SER A 432 -13.51 -0.79 8.16
N PHE A 433 -12.51 -0.04 8.59
CA PHE A 433 -12.12 1.21 7.97
C PHE A 433 -10.60 1.31 7.94
N TYR A 434 -10.13 2.03 6.92
CA TYR A 434 -8.73 2.26 6.65
C TYR A 434 -8.46 3.74 6.85
N THR A 435 -7.34 4.03 7.49
CA THR A 435 -6.89 5.40 7.69
C THR A 435 -5.52 5.59 7.09
N GLN A 436 -5.31 6.74 6.48
CA GLN A 436 -4.02 7.15 6.00
C GLN A 436 -3.75 8.58 6.41
N TRP A 437 -2.59 8.87 6.94
CA TRP A 437 -2.24 10.22 7.36
C TRP A 437 -0.80 10.56 7.00
N THR A 438 -0.54 11.86 6.92
CA THR A 438 0.78 12.44 6.72
C THR A 438 1.10 13.30 7.92
N GLY A 439 2.37 13.38 8.27
CA GLY A 439 2.80 14.14 9.43
C GLY A 439 4.29 14.33 9.47
N GLN A 440 4.75 14.92 10.56
CA GLN A 440 6.16 15.08 10.85
C GLN A 440 6.40 14.79 12.33
N PHE A 441 7.45 14.03 12.62
CA PHE A 441 7.89 13.82 13.99
C PHE A 441 8.79 14.98 14.43
N GLU A 442 8.54 15.51 15.61
CA GLU A 442 9.48 16.41 16.29
C GLU A 442 10.56 15.55 16.96
N THR A 443 11.73 15.49 16.33
CA THR A 443 12.87 14.70 16.80
C THR A 443 14.19 15.31 16.33
N GLU A 444 15.30 14.85 16.93
CA GLU A 444 16.66 15.21 16.52
C GLU A 444 17.05 14.52 15.21
N ASP A 445 18.04 15.09 14.52
CA ASP A 445 18.60 14.55 13.27
C ASP A 445 19.07 13.10 13.49
N ASN A 446 18.89 12.25 12.46
CA ASN A 446 19.29 10.86 12.55
C ASN A 446 20.80 10.69 12.26
N ASP A 447 21.59 10.32 13.27
CA ASP A 447 23.05 10.10 13.15
C ASP A 447 23.43 8.68 12.67
N SER A 448 22.52 7.94 12.02
CA SER A 448 22.85 6.63 11.45
C SER A 448 23.89 6.75 10.34
N ALA A 449 24.96 5.96 10.44
CA ALA A 449 26.02 5.90 9.45
C ALA A 449 26.12 4.48 8.90
N LEU A 450 25.39 4.20 7.81
CA LEU A 450 25.35 2.88 7.18
C LEU A 450 26.16 2.86 5.87
N ARG A 451 26.99 1.82 5.71
CA ARG A 451 27.80 1.59 4.51
C ARG A 451 27.69 0.15 4.04
N VAL A 452 27.86 -0.06 2.74
CA VAL A 452 27.86 -1.40 2.13
C VAL A 452 29.28 -1.97 2.09
N SER A 453 29.47 -3.16 2.63
CA SER A 453 30.72 -3.92 2.53
C SER A 453 30.91 -4.56 1.15
N VAL A 454 32.10 -5.12 0.90
CA VAL A 454 32.42 -5.85 -0.35
C VAL A 454 31.45 -7.03 -0.58
N GLU A 455 31.02 -7.69 0.49
CA GLU A 455 30.09 -8.83 0.45
C GLU A 455 28.61 -8.42 0.34
N LYS A 456 28.34 -7.11 0.13
CA LYS A 456 26.99 -6.51 0.10
C LYS A 456 26.24 -6.62 1.43
N GLU A 457 26.94 -6.83 2.54
CA GLU A 457 26.39 -6.70 3.90
C GLU A 457 26.50 -5.25 4.38
N LEU A 458 25.63 -4.84 5.30
CA LEU A 458 25.68 -3.52 5.92
C LEU A 458 26.70 -3.50 7.07
N THR A 459 27.38 -2.36 7.18
CA THR A 459 28.30 -2.04 8.27
C THR A 459 28.02 -0.63 8.78
N GLY A 460 28.48 -0.34 10.00
CA GLY A 460 28.30 0.96 10.64
C GLY A 460 27.30 0.94 11.79
N THR A 461 26.63 2.07 12.01
CA THR A 461 25.72 2.30 13.15
C THR A 461 24.33 2.67 12.68
N VAL A 462 23.33 2.21 13.43
CA VAL A 462 21.92 2.58 13.25
C VAL A 462 21.37 3.18 14.53
N GLU A 463 20.58 4.23 14.40
CA GLU A 463 19.96 4.95 15.51
C GLU A 463 18.43 4.84 15.46
N ASN A 464 17.81 4.74 16.64
CA ASN A 464 16.40 5.03 16.80
C ASN A 464 16.17 6.53 17.04
N SER A 465 15.92 7.28 15.96
CA SER A 465 15.61 8.71 16.02
C SER A 465 14.14 9.00 16.35
N LEU A 466 13.37 8.04 16.87
CA LEU A 466 11.99 8.28 17.31
C LEU A 466 11.94 8.61 18.82
N PRO A 467 10.97 9.41 19.28
CA PRO A 467 10.86 9.85 20.68
C PRO A 467 10.38 8.75 21.65
N PHE A 468 10.26 7.50 21.20
CA PHE A 468 9.83 6.36 22.00
C PHE A 468 10.66 5.11 21.70
N GLN A 469 10.61 4.14 22.62
CA GLN A 469 11.31 2.87 22.47
C GLN A 469 10.71 2.04 21.34
N LEU A 470 11.58 1.44 20.54
CA LEU A 470 11.24 0.41 19.57
C LEU A 470 11.65 -0.97 20.11
N ASP A 471 10.74 -1.93 20.05
CA ASP A 471 10.95 -3.31 20.44
C ASP A 471 11.03 -4.23 19.22
N ARG A 472 11.69 -5.39 19.40
CA ARG A 472 11.83 -6.42 18.34
C ARG A 472 12.36 -5.85 17.00
N CYS A 473 13.25 -4.88 17.09
CA CYS A 473 13.88 -4.19 15.99
C CYS A 473 14.68 -5.12 15.09
N TRP A 474 14.58 -4.86 13.79
CA TRP A 474 15.34 -5.52 12.75
C TRP A 474 15.66 -4.51 11.65
N LEU A 475 16.90 -4.51 11.20
CA LEU A 475 17.36 -3.71 10.08
C LEU A 475 17.39 -4.59 8.83
N VAL A 476 16.83 -4.10 7.73
CA VAL A 476 16.73 -4.83 6.47
C VAL A 476 17.43 -4.03 5.38
N TYR A 477 18.27 -4.69 4.58
CA TYR A 477 18.91 -4.11 3.40
C TYR A 477 19.29 -5.18 2.39
N GLY A 478 18.98 -4.95 1.11
CA GLY A 478 19.06 -5.95 0.06
C GLY A 478 18.38 -7.26 0.47
N ARG A 479 19.16 -8.33 0.58
CA ARG A 479 18.70 -9.66 1.01
C ARG A 479 18.90 -9.94 2.50
N TRP A 480 19.51 -9.02 3.24
CA TRP A 480 20.01 -9.26 4.60
C TRP A 480 19.10 -8.64 5.65
N VAL A 481 18.98 -9.34 6.78
CA VAL A 481 18.26 -8.92 7.99
C VAL A 481 19.18 -9.01 9.20
N TYR A 482 19.26 -7.94 9.98
CA TYR A 482 20.02 -7.85 11.23
C TYR A 482 19.05 -7.70 12.39
N LYS A 483 19.01 -8.67 13.31
CA LYS A 483 18.14 -8.60 14.49
C LYS A 483 18.78 -7.74 15.57
N LEU A 484 18.13 -6.63 15.92
CA LEU A 484 18.66 -5.61 16.83
C LEU A 484 18.06 -5.68 18.23
N GLY A 485 16.92 -6.35 18.46
CA GLY A 485 16.29 -6.40 19.78
C GLY A 485 15.56 -5.09 20.08
N SER A 486 15.71 -4.50 21.26
CA SER A 486 15.06 -3.21 21.56
C SER A 486 16.05 -2.04 21.45
N LEU A 487 15.54 -0.88 21.01
CA LEU A 487 16.28 0.38 20.88
C LEU A 487 15.50 1.49 21.60
N ARG A 488 16.13 2.14 22.58
CA ARG A 488 15.58 3.33 23.26
C ARG A 488 15.64 4.56 22.34
N PRO A 489 14.89 5.64 22.64
CA PRO A 489 15.05 6.92 21.93
C PRO A 489 16.52 7.38 21.93
N GLY A 490 17.02 7.81 20.78
CA GLY A 490 18.42 8.25 20.58
C GLY A 490 19.48 7.15 20.73
N GLN A 491 19.08 5.89 20.90
CA GLN A 491 20.05 4.80 21.08
C GLN A 491 20.66 4.39 19.74
N GLN A 492 21.97 4.54 19.65
CA GLN A 492 22.76 3.97 18.56
C GLN A 492 23.16 2.52 18.82
N LYS A 493 23.19 1.72 17.75
CA LYS A 493 23.64 0.33 17.78
C LYS A 493 24.57 0.04 16.60
N SER A 494 25.77 -0.43 16.92
CA SER A 494 26.73 -0.91 15.92
C SER A 494 26.28 -2.26 15.35
N LEU A 495 26.44 -2.42 14.03
CA LEU A 495 26.22 -3.69 13.33
C LEU A 495 27.39 -4.66 13.50
N GLN A 496 28.52 -4.22 14.08
CA GLN A 496 29.68 -5.08 14.27
C GLN A 496 29.35 -6.28 15.18
N GLY A 497 29.62 -7.49 14.69
CA GLY A 497 29.35 -8.73 15.41
C GLY A 497 27.89 -9.18 15.39
N ILE A 498 26.99 -8.45 14.74
CA ILE A 498 25.60 -8.89 14.53
C ILE A 498 25.55 -9.81 13.31
N ARG A 499 25.03 -11.03 13.52
CA ARG A 499 24.86 -12.00 12.44
C ARG A 499 23.75 -11.58 11.47
N SER A 500 24.08 -11.53 10.18
CA SER A 500 23.12 -11.36 9.09
C SER A 500 22.29 -12.63 8.87
N LEU A 501 21.01 -12.46 8.54
CA LEU A 501 20.09 -13.51 8.14
C LEU A 501 19.55 -13.21 6.74
N ASP A 502 19.24 -14.24 5.98
CA ASP A 502 18.61 -14.06 4.67
C ASP A 502 17.11 -13.75 4.83
N LEU A 503 16.66 -12.63 4.24
CA LEU A 503 15.28 -12.13 4.30
C LEU A 503 14.29 -13.15 3.72
N LYS A 504 14.62 -13.73 2.57
CA LYS A 504 13.75 -14.75 1.94
C LYS A 504 13.64 -15.96 2.84
N ARG A 505 14.73 -16.42 3.45
CA ARG A 505 14.70 -17.53 4.41
C ARG A 505 13.82 -17.22 5.64
N LEU A 506 13.88 -15.98 6.14
CA LEU A 506 13.08 -15.51 7.27
C LEU A 506 11.58 -15.51 6.93
N LEU A 507 11.20 -14.94 5.78
CA LEU A 507 9.80 -14.81 5.34
C LEU A 507 9.18 -16.15 4.91
N THR A 508 9.99 -17.08 4.39
CA THR A 508 9.52 -18.39 3.91
C THR A 508 9.70 -19.52 4.93
N LYS A 509 10.13 -19.17 6.15
CA LYS A 509 10.39 -20.09 7.27
C LYS A 509 11.13 -21.36 6.82
N GLN A 510 12.20 -21.17 6.04
CA GLN A 510 12.92 -22.29 5.44
C GLN A 510 13.68 -23.10 6.50
N GLU A 511 13.31 -24.36 6.61
CA GLU A 511 13.98 -25.34 7.46
C GLU A 511 15.01 -26.14 6.67
N PHE A 512 16.11 -26.49 7.32
CA PHE A 512 17.12 -27.36 6.74
C PHE A 512 16.77 -28.80 7.09
N ASP A 513 16.27 -29.55 6.12
CA ASP A 513 15.89 -30.96 6.29
C ASP A 513 16.66 -31.83 5.28
N LYS A 514 17.37 -32.85 5.76
CA LYS A 514 18.10 -33.86 4.96
C LYS A 514 18.96 -33.27 3.82
N GLY A 515 19.69 -32.18 4.10
CA GLY A 515 20.61 -31.58 3.13
C GLY A 515 19.94 -30.69 2.07
N ARG A 516 18.63 -30.42 2.17
CA ARG A 516 17.92 -29.47 1.32
C ARG A 516 17.16 -28.46 2.18
N TYR A 517 17.10 -27.22 1.72
CA TYR A 517 16.20 -26.22 2.30
C TYR A 517 14.79 -26.46 1.77
N LYS A 518 13.85 -26.75 2.67
CA LYS A 518 12.44 -26.89 2.32
C LYS A 518 11.70 -25.62 2.70
N MET A 519 11.02 -25.05 1.72
CA MET A 519 10.14 -23.90 1.89
C MET A 519 8.84 -24.36 2.53
N THR A 520 8.43 -23.70 3.62
CA THR A 520 7.13 -23.96 4.25
C THR A 520 6.05 -23.36 3.35
N PRO A 521 5.01 -24.09 2.93
CA PRO A 521 3.92 -23.51 2.15
C PRO A 521 3.22 -22.38 2.92
N TRP A 522 2.80 -21.32 2.22
CA TRP A 522 2.01 -20.26 2.84
C TRP A 522 0.64 -20.78 3.24
N ASP A 523 0.28 -20.61 4.51
CA ASP A 523 -1.05 -20.93 5.03
C ASP A 523 -1.97 -19.72 4.85
N ARG A 524 -2.94 -19.83 3.93
CA ARG A 524 -3.94 -18.78 3.66
C ARG A 524 -5.01 -18.69 4.73
N ASP A 525 -5.16 -19.72 5.56
CA ASP A 525 -6.12 -19.77 6.66
C ASP A 525 -5.54 -19.25 7.98
N SER A 526 -4.21 -19.05 8.03
CA SER A 526 -3.55 -18.48 9.19
C SER A 526 -4.07 -17.07 9.51
N THR A 527 -4.34 -16.83 10.80
CA THR A 527 -4.75 -15.53 11.35
C THR A 527 -3.62 -14.86 12.13
N ASP A 528 -2.36 -15.28 11.94
CA ASP A 528 -1.20 -14.62 12.56
C ASP A 528 -0.94 -13.27 11.88
N ILE A 529 -1.45 -12.21 12.50
CA ILE A 529 -1.31 -10.82 12.06
C ILE A 529 0.15 -10.43 11.84
N ASN A 530 1.08 -10.89 12.68
CA ASN A 530 2.48 -10.51 12.60
C ASN A 530 3.18 -11.19 11.41
N GLU A 531 2.82 -12.43 11.11
CA GLU A 531 3.30 -13.14 9.93
C GLU A 531 2.76 -12.52 8.63
N ILE A 532 1.45 -12.25 8.57
CA ILE A 532 0.82 -11.62 7.41
C ILE A 532 1.41 -10.22 7.20
N MET A 533 1.56 -9.43 8.25
CA MET A 533 2.12 -8.07 8.14
C MET A 533 3.57 -8.08 7.65
N LYS A 534 4.43 -8.97 8.17
CA LYS A 534 5.81 -9.13 7.65
C LYS A 534 5.83 -9.48 6.17
N MET A 535 4.91 -10.35 5.74
CA MET A 535 4.78 -10.71 4.33
C MET A 535 4.34 -9.50 3.48
N MET A 536 3.35 -8.72 3.93
CA MET A 536 2.92 -7.49 3.24
C MET A 536 4.05 -6.45 3.14
N MET A 537 4.85 -6.28 4.21
CA MET A 537 5.94 -5.31 4.24
C MET A 537 7.09 -5.60 3.25
N PHE A 538 7.28 -6.88 2.90
CA PHE A 538 8.42 -7.34 2.09
C PHE A 538 8.01 -8.37 1.02
N PHE A 539 6.81 -8.18 0.47
CA PHE A 539 6.13 -9.15 -0.40
C PHE A 539 6.95 -9.52 -1.64
N SER A 540 7.48 -8.53 -2.35
CA SER A 540 8.25 -8.75 -3.58
C SER A 540 9.61 -9.41 -3.34
N SER A 541 10.18 -9.30 -2.14
CA SER A 541 11.48 -9.91 -1.79
C SER A 541 11.49 -11.43 -1.92
N VAL A 542 10.31 -12.07 -1.90
CA VAL A 542 10.16 -13.53 -2.02
C VAL A 542 9.36 -13.96 -3.26
N ARG A 543 9.11 -13.05 -4.21
CA ARG A 543 8.11 -13.23 -5.28
C ARG A 543 6.76 -13.59 -4.66
N GLY A 544 6.27 -12.74 -3.76
CA GLY A 544 5.13 -12.99 -2.87
C GLY A 544 3.94 -13.64 -3.57
N GLU A 545 3.55 -13.18 -4.76
CA GLU A 545 2.42 -13.75 -5.49
C GLU A 545 2.66 -15.22 -5.87
N SER A 546 3.87 -15.59 -6.29
CA SER A 546 4.21 -17.00 -6.56
C SER A 546 4.25 -17.86 -5.29
N TYR A 547 4.55 -17.26 -4.14
CA TYR A 547 4.67 -17.97 -2.88
C TYR A 547 3.34 -18.14 -2.14
N THR A 548 2.62 -17.03 -1.95
CA THR A 548 1.34 -16.98 -1.25
C THR A 548 0.19 -17.41 -2.18
N GLY A 549 0.35 -17.18 -3.49
CA GLY A 549 -0.70 -17.25 -4.50
C GLY A 549 -1.87 -16.30 -4.24
N LEU A 550 -1.60 -15.20 -3.53
CA LEU A 550 -2.43 -14.02 -3.36
C LEU A 550 -1.70 -12.83 -3.98
N MET A 551 -2.43 -11.84 -4.46
CA MET A 551 -1.87 -10.55 -4.89
C MET A 551 -1.54 -9.68 -3.68
N HIS A 552 -0.73 -8.64 -3.90
CA HIS A 552 -0.56 -7.55 -2.94
C HIS A 552 -0.59 -6.24 -3.72
N ARG A 553 -1.80 -5.89 -4.16
CA ARG A 553 -2.08 -4.82 -5.11
C ARG A 553 -2.79 -3.65 -4.47
N TYR A 554 -3.79 -3.92 -3.61
CA TYR A 554 -4.63 -2.87 -3.04
C TYR A 554 -3.92 -2.00 -2.00
N GLN A 555 -2.85 -2.53 -1.38
CA GLN A 555 -2.04 -1.86 -0.35
C GLN A 555 -0.55 -2.03 -0.64
N ASP A 556 -0.18 -2.01 -1.92
CA ASP A 556 1.19 -2.29 -2.39
C ASP A 556 2.24 -1.31 -1.85
N HIS A 557 1.85 -0.10 -1.44
CA HIS A 557 2.71 0.88 -0.77
C HIS A 557 3.32 0.36 0.55
N LEU A 558 2.76 -0.70 1.13
CA LEU A 558 3.39 -1.36 2.27
C LEU A 558 4.62 -2.17 1.87
N ASP A 559 4.71 -2.65 0.64
CA ASP A 559 5.85 -3.44 0.23
C ASP A 559 7.08 -2.55 -0.03
N ARG A 560 8.04 -2.58 0.89
CA ARG A 560 9.29 -1.80 0.80
C ARG A 560 10.45 -2.60 0.21
N SER A 561 10.19 -3.80 -0.33
CA SER A 561 11.23 -4.69 -0.89
C SER A 561 12.16 -4.03 -1.91
N ARG A 562 11.63 -3.13 -2.74
CA ARG A 562 12.41 -2.50 -3.82
C ARG A 562 13.39 -1.46 -3.30
N MET A 563 12.97 -0.65 -2.34
CA MET A 563 13.83 0.37 -1.73
C MET A 563 15.10 -0.25 -1.12
N LEU A 564 15.01 -1.49 -0.66
CA LEU A 564 16.14 -2.25 -0.10
C LEU A 564 17.27 -2.51 -1.10
N GLN A 565 16.98 -2.45 -2.40
CA GLN A 565 17.96 -2.65 -3.47
C GLN A 565 18.57 -1.32 -3.95
N ASP A 566 17.88 -0.21 -3.68
CA ASP A 566 18.13 1.11 -4.28
C ASP A 566 18.75 2.09 -3.27
N GLY A 567 19.63 1.62 -2.39
CA GLY A 567 20.41 2.49 -1.49
C GLY A 567 19.70 2.95 -0.21
N ARG A 568 18.56 2.37 0.16
CA ARG A 568 17.90 2.62 1.44
C ARG A 568 17.85 1.35 2.30
N ALA A 569 18.19 1.47 3.58
CA ALA A 569 17.96 0.44 4.59
C ALA A 569 16.66 0.74 5.34
N MET A 570 16.01 -0.30 5.85
CA MET A 570 14.74 -0.18 6.58
C MET A 570 14.90 -0.71 7.99
N LEU A 571 14.84 0.18 8.99
CA LEU A 571 14.75 -0.21 10.40
C LEU A 571 13.27 -0.42 10.75
N VAL A 572 12.87 -1.65 11.02
CA VAL A 572 11.51 -2.00 11.43
C VAL A 572 11.51 -2.33 12.92
N GLY A 573 10.61 -1.70 13.68
CA GLY A 573 10.41 -1.96 15.10
C GLY A 573 8.93 -1.91 15.48
N GLU A 574 8.57 -2.62 16.54
CA GLU A 574 7.23 -2.56 17.12
C GLU A 574 7.23 -1.58 18.30
N SER A 575 6.12 -0.90 18.55
CA SER A 575 5.99 -0.02 19.71
C SER A 575 4.62 -0.17 20.37
N SER A 576 4.62 -0.07 21.70
CA SER A 576 3.39 0.05 22.49
C SER A 576 2.75 1.42 22.36
N ALA A 577 3.51 2.45 21.98
CA ALA A 577 3.00 3.78 21.70
C ALA A 577 2.28 3.76 20.34
N ALA A 578 0.98 4.04 20.35
CA ALA A 578 0.24 4.32 19.13
C ALA A 578 0.66 5.67 18.57
N ALA A 579 0.81 5.79 17.26
CA ALA A 579 0.95 7.11 16.62
C ALA A 579 -0.38 7.87 16.61
N THR A 580 -1.48 7.16 16.32
CA THR A 580 -2.82 7.73 16.22
C THR A 580 -3.83 6.95 17.03
N LYS A 581 -4.87 7.64 17.48
CA LYS A 581 -6.02 7.06 18.16
C LYS A 581 -7.30 7.28 17.37
N LEU A 582 -8.26 6.39 17.58
CA LEU A 582 -9.59 6.50 17.01
C LEU A 582 -10.51 7.16 18.03
N VAL A 583 -11.19 8.21 17.60
CA VAL A 583 -12.18 8.92 18.39
C VAL A 583 -13.57 8.63 17.81
N HIS A 584 -14.53 8.41 18.70
CA HIS A 584 -15.93 8.15 18.34
C HIS A 584 -16.87 9.13 19.04
N SER A 585 -18.00 9.43 18.40
CA SER A 585 -19.10 10.15 19.01
C SER A 585 -20.46 9.66 18.54
N HIS A 586 -21.46 9.76 19.41
CA HIS A 586 -22.88 9.58 19.10
C HIS A 586 -23.58 10.91 18.75
N ASP A 587 -23.00 12.05 19.16
CA ASP A 587 -23.50 13.41 18.91
C ASP A 587 -22.74 14.09 17.75
N GLU A 588 -23.19 15.26 17.29
CA GLU A 588 -22.43 16.07 16.31
C GLU A 588 -21.05 16.47 16.89
N LEU A 589 -20.03 16.50 16.01
CA LEU A 589 -18.64 16.88 16.33
C LEU A 589 -18.58 18.15 17.22
N PRO A 590 -17.67 18.27 18.22
CA PRO A 590 -16.43 17.51 18.41
C PRO A 590 -16.35 16.71 19.73
N ARG A 591 -17.47 16.48 20.45
CA ARG A 591 -17.44 15.74 21.73
C ARG A 591 -17.33 14.24 21.48
N GLY A 592 -16.12 13.69 21.52
CA GLY A 592 -15.88 12.26 21.30
C GLY A 592 -15.15 11.57 22.45
N GLY A 593 -15.41 10.27 22.62
CA GLY A 593 -14.65 9.39 23.50
C GLY A 593 -13.55 8.65 22.72
N GLU A 594 -12.46 8.30 23.38
CA GLU A 594 -11.43 7.44 22.81
C GLU A 594 -11.87 5.97 22.86
N LEU A 595 -11.66 5.23 21.76
CA LEU A 595 -11.81 3.77 21.76
C LEU A 595 -10.47 3.12 22.01
N THR A 596 -10.31 2.48 23.17
CA THR A 596 -9.14 1.65 23.44
C THR A 596 -9.22 0.37 22.62
N ALA A 597 -8.18 0.10 21.84
CA ALA A 597 -8.07 -1.13 21.09
C ALA A 597 -7.89 -2.33 22.04
N THR A 598 -8.66 -3.39 21.78
CA THR A 598 -8.58 -4.68 22.49
C THR A 598 -7.32 -5.45 22.07
N ASP A 599 -7.00 -5.40 20.78
CA ASP A 599 -5.73 -5.87 20.23
C ASP A 599 -5.14 -4.77 19.34
N ALA A 600 -3.90 -4.37 19.62
CA ALA A 600 -3.23 -3.28 18.94
C ALA A 600 -1.75 -3.57 18.71
N THR A 601 -1.33 -3.46 17.45
CA THR A 601 0.08 -3.48 17.08
C THR A 601 0.43 -2.29 16.21
N THR A 602 1.47 -1.55 16.58
CA THR A 602 2.03 -0.45 15.76
C THR A 602 3.44 -0.82 15.32
N TYR A 603 3.66 -0.80 14.02
CA TYR A 603 4.98 -0.97 13.41
C TYR A 603 5.52 0.38 12.97
N PHE A 604 6.74 0.69 13.36
CA PHE A 604 7.49 1.84 12.86
C PHE A 604 8.56 1.35 11.89
N ARG A 605 8.69 2.04 10.77
CA ARG A 605 9.64 1.74 9.70
C ARG A 605 10.41 3.01 9.35
N LEU A 606 11.69 3.07 9.74
CA LEU A 606 12.56 4.19 9.39
C LEU A 606 13.33 3.84 8.12
N SER A 607 13.17 4.66 7.08
CA SER A 607 13.94 4.60 5.84
C SER A 607 15.24 5.38 6.01
N ILE A 608 16.37 4.69 5.98
CA ILE A 608 17.70 5.25 6.30
C ILE A 608 18.57 5.20 5.03
N PRO A 609 19.20 6.32 4.63
CA PRO A 609 20.13 6.32 3.51
C PRO A 609 21.34 5.43 3.78
N VAL A 610 21.82 4.74 2.75
CA VAL A 610 23.04 3.94 2.82
C VAL A 610 24.06 4.54 1.87
N ASP A 611 25.25 4.82 2.39
CA ASP A 611 26.34 5.31 1.56
C ASP A 611 26.83 4.19 0.62
N LEU A 612 26.60 4.41 -0.67
CA LEU A 612 26.96 3.50 -1.76
C LEU A 612 28.37 3.77 -2.30
N LYS A 613 29.04 4.85 -1.85
CA LYS A 613 30.40 5.17 -2.31
C LYS A 613 31.37 4.13 -1.76
N ARG A 614 32.06 3.46 -2.67
CA ARG A 614 33.10 2.47 -2.37
C ARG A 614 34.46 3.12 -2.19
#